data_AF-A0A7V5LIC4-F1
#
_entry.id   AF-A0A7V5LIC4-F1
#
_cell.length_a   1.000
_cell.length_b   1.000
_cell.length_c   1.000
_cell.angle_alpha   90.00
_cell.angle_beta   90.00
_cell.angle_gamma   90.00
#
_symmetry.space_group_name_H-M   'P 1'
#
loop_
_entity.id
_entity.type
_entity.pdbx_description
1 polymer ?
#
loop_
_entity_poly.entity_id
_entity_poly.type
_entity_poly.pdbx_seq_one_letter_code
_entity_poly.pdbx_strand_id
1 'polypeptide(L)'
;MDRILLEKLYSLRRFGIKPGLERISALLKKVGNPHEKLRAIHIAGTNGKGSVSSLLASILQESSYTTGLYTSPHIYSFNERIKINGKPIPDSDLEHLVAKYLDIGKEIEATFFEITTAVAFEYFANQGTDICVLETGLGGLHDATNVITPLVSVITKIDFDHEEYIGRTIEEITTQKAGII
;
A
#
# COMPACT_ATOMS: atom_id res chain seq x y z
N MET A 1 -1.63 -1.63 18.98
CA MET A 1 -0.18 -1.63 18.73
C MET A 1 0.49 -0.84 19.84
N ASP A 2 1.61 -1.31 20.37
CA ASP A 2 2.48 -0.58 21.29
C ASP A 2 2.73 0.86 20.80
N ARG A 3 2.50 1.82 21.70
CA ARG A 3 2.55 3.24 21.40
C ARG A 3 3.95 3.66 20.95
N ILE A 4 5.00 3.09 21.55
CA ILE A 4 6.39 3.43 21.21
C ILE A 4 6.72 3.00 19.79
N LEU A 5 6.29 1.79 19.40
CA LEU A 5 6.50 1.28 18.05
C LEU A 5 5.75 2.12 17.00
N LEU A 6 4.52 2.52 17.30
CA LEU A 6 3.72 3.38 16.43
C LEU A 6 4.36 4.77 16.27
N GLU A 7 4.83 5.38 17.36
CA GLU A 7 5.53 6.67 17.33
C GLU A 7 6.83 6.58 16.52
N LYS A 8 7.57 5.47 16.64
CA LYS A 8 8.77 5.21 15.84
C LYS A 8 8.44 5.09 14.35
N LEU A 9 7.39 4.36 13.99
CA LEU A 9 6.93 4.28 12.60
C LEU A 9 6.55 5.66 12.06
N TYR A 10 5.77 6.45 12.82
CA TYR A 10 5.39 7.81 12.41
C TYR A 10 6.56 8.78 12.33
N SER A 11 7.62 8.60 13.12
CA SER A 11 8.82 9.43 13.02
C SER A 11 9.46 9.38 11.61
N LEU A 12 9.25 8.31 10.85
CA LEU A 12 9.74 8.17 9.48
C LEU A 12 9.05 9.11 8.49
N ARG A 13 7.91 9.71 8.84
CA ARG A 13 7.26 10.74 8.00
C ARG A 13 8.17 11.96 7.77
N ARG A 14 9.15 12.19 8.66
CA ARG A 14 10.15 13.27 8.49
C ARG A 14 11.01 13.12 7.23
N PHE A 15 11.12 11.90 6.69
CA PHE A 15 11.89 11.64 5.47
C PHE A 15 11.14 12.06 4.19
N GLY A 16 9.88 12.51 4.34
CA GLY A 16 9.07 12.99 3.24
C GLY A 16 8.64 11.90 2.26
N ILE A 17 8.17 12.35 1.10
CA ILE A 17 7.84 11.49 -0.02
C ILE A 17 9.11 11.29 -0.83
N LYS A 18 9.56 10.04 -0.95
CA LYS A 18 10.65 9.63 -1.83
C LYS A 18 10.07 8.65 -2.86
N PRO A 19 9.70 9.11 -4.07
CA PRO A 19 9.28 8.20 -5.13
C PRO A 19 10.43 7.26 -5.53
N GLY A 20 10.11 6.06 -6.00
CA GLY A 20 11.07 5.07 -6.48
C GLY A 20 10.79 3.69 -5.93
N LEU A 21 11.10 2.67 -6.72
CA LEU A 21 10.81 1.27 -6.38
C LEU A 21 12.00 0.58 -5.72
N GLU A 22 13.19 1.16 -5.78
CA GLU A 22 14.44 0.51 -5.39
C GLU A 22 14.44 0.11 -3.92
N ARG A 23 13.98 1.00 -3.04
CA ARG A 23 13.96 0.77 -1.59
C ARG A 23 12.93 -0.28 -1.20
N ILE A 24 11.71 -0.19 -1.73
CA ILE A 24 10.65 -1.16 -1.43
C ILE A 24 10.99 -2.55 -2.01
N SER A 25 11.53 -2.62 -3.23
CA SER A 25 12.00 -3.89 -3.80
C SER A 25 13.13 -4.49 -2.98
N ALA A 26 14.10 -3.69 -2.52
CA ALA A 26 15.16 -4.16 -1.64
C ALA A 26 14.62 -4.64 -0.28
N LEU A 27 13.64 -3.94 0.29
CA LEU A 27 12.98 -4.29 1.54
C LEU A 27 12.25 -5.65 1.42
N LEU A 28 11.47 -5.84 0.35
CA LEU A 28 10.71 -7.06 0.10
C LEU A 28 11.61 -8.26 -0.26
N LYS A 29 12.72 -8.01 -0.96
CA LYS A 29 13.71 -9.05 -1.29
C LYS A 29 14.31 -9.70 -0.05
N LYS A 30 14.56 -8.92 1.02
CA LYS A 30 15.11 -9.43 2.27
C LYS A 30 14.17 -10.42 3.00
N VAL A 31 12.89 -10.48 2.64
CA VAL A 31 11.88 -11.33 3.28
C VAL A 31 11.25 -12.34 2.31
N GLY A 32 11.87 -12.56 1.14
CA GLY A 32 11.42 -13.57 0.18
C GLY A 32 10.21 -13.15 -0.65
N ASN A 33 10.08 -11.86 -0.97
CA ASN A 33 9.12 -11.30 -1.92
C ASN A 33 7.65 -11.72 -1.69
N PRO A 34 7.05 -11.40 -0.53
CA PRO A 34 5.66 -11.79 -0.24
C PRO A 34 4.65 -11.25 -1.26
N HIS A 35 4.92 -10.07 -1.82
CA HIS A 35 4.11 -9.42 -2.86
C HIS A 35 3.95 -10.25 -4.14
N GLU A 36 4.93 -11.08 -4.51
CA GLU A 36 4.86 -11.96 -5.70
C GLU A 36 3.82 -13.08 -5.56
N LYS A 37 3.37 -13.37 -4.33
CA LYS A 37 2.34 -14.39 -4.05
C LYS A 37 0.92 -13.83 -4.15
N LEU A 38 0.77 -12.52 -4.28
CA LEU A 38 -0.52 -11.85 -4.21
C LEU A 38 -1.17 -11.79 -5.59
N ARG A 39 -2.46 -12.09 -5.63
CA ARG A 39 -3.34 -11.77 -6.76
C ARG A 39 -4.04 -10.47 -6.44
N ALA A 40 -3.79 -9.41 -7.21
CA ALA A 40 -4.20 -8.08 -6.80
C ALA A 40 -4.97 -7.30 -7.88
N ILE A 41 -5.92 -6.49 -7.44
CA ILE A 41 -6.47 -5.36 -8.21
C ILE A 41 -5.75 -4.11 -7.71
N HIS A 42 -5.17 -3.34 -8.63
CA HIS A 42 -4.36 -2.16 -8.30
C HIS A 42 -5.07 -0.89 -8.73
N ILE A 43 -5.19 0.07 -7.82
CA ILE A 43 -6.06 1.23 -7.98
C ILE A 43 -5.25 2.51 -7.79
N ALA A 44 -5.17 3.30 -8.87
CA ALA A 44 -4.58 4.64 -8.90
C ALA A 44 -5.62 5.69 -9.29
N GLY A 45 -5.29 6.96 -9.02
CA GLY A 45 -6.20 8.08 -9.29
C GLY A 45 -5.95 9.28 -8.40
N THR A 46 -6.52 10.42 -8.76
CA THR A 46 -6.52 11.63 -7.93
C THR A 46 -7.55 11.45 -6.81
N ASN A 47 -8.82 11.25 -7.17
CA ASN A 47 -9.93 11.12 -6.23
C ASN A 47 -10.69 9.80 -6.41
N GLY A 48 -11.35 9.34 -5.34
CA GLY A 48 -12.24 8.18 -5.38
C GLY A 48 -11.54 6.82 -5.25
N LYS A 49 -10.20 6.78 -5.11
CA LYS A 49 -9.43 5.54 -4.91
C LYS A 49 -9.97 4.69 -3.77
N GLY A 50 -9.90 5.18 -2.52
CA GLY A 50 -10.38 4.45 -1.34
C GLY A 50 -11.86 4.03 -1.41
N SER A 51 -12.75 4.82 -2.04
CA SER A 51 -14.15 4.44 -2.23
C SER A 51 -14.29 3.26 -3.21
N VAL A 52 -13.62 3.33 -4.36
CA VAL A 52 -13.60 2.23 -5.34
C VAL A 52 -12.95 0.98 -4.74
N SER A 53 -11.83 1.14 -4.01
CA SER A 53 -11.16 0.05 -3.30
C SER A 53 -12.09 -0.65 -2.30
N SER A 54 -12.82 0.13 -1.51
CA SER A 54 -13.75 -0.40 -0.49
C SER A 54 -14.96 -1.11 -1.11
N LEU A 55 -15.53 -0.54 -2.19
CA LEU A 55 -16.64 -1.14 -2.92
C LEU A 55 -16.22 -2.47 -3.57
N LEU A 56 -15.07 -2.50 -4.25
CA LEU A 56 -14.54 -3.73 -4.86
C LEU A 56 -14.26 -4.79 -3.79
N ALA A 57 -13.63 -4.41 -2.68
CA ALA A 57 -13.38 -5.34 -1.60
C ALA A 57 -14.68 -5.92 -1.02
N SER A 58 -15.73 -5.11 -0.87
CA SER A 58 -17.05 -5.59 -0.41
C SER A 58 -17.69 -6.57 -1.38
N ILE A 59 -17.62 -6.31 -2.69
CA ILE A 59 -18.18 -7.19 -3.72
C ILE A 59 -17.45 -8.54 -3.74
N LEU A 60 -16.12 -8.52 -3.64
CA LEU A 60 -15.30 -9.74 -3.62
C LEU A 60 -15.59 -10.58 -2.37
N GLN A 61 -15.75 -9.93 -1.21
CA GLN A 61 -16.13 -10.60 0.04
C GLN A 61 -17.50 -11.27 -0.06
N GLU A 62 -18.50 -10.56 -0.58
CA GLU A 62 -19.85 -11.13 -0.80
C GLU A 62 -19.82 -12.27 -1.83
N SER A 63 -18.85 -12.24 -2.75
CA SER A 63 -18.58 -13.32 -3.70
C SER A 63 -17.75 -14.47 -3.09
N SER A 64 -17.63 -14.54 -1.77
CA SER A 64 -16.95 -15.59 -1.00
C SER A 64 -15.42 -15.66 -1.17
N TYR A 65 -14.77 -14.60 -1.68
CA TYR A 65 -13.31 -14.51 -1.70
C TYR A 65 -12.77 -13.99 -0.36
N THR A 66 -11.69 -14.60 0.13
CA THR A 66 -10.87 -14.02 1.21
C THR A 66 -10.14 -12.80 0.66
N THR A 67 -10.63 -11.62 1.00
CA THR A 67 -10.24 -10.37 0.35
C THR A 67 -9.39 -9.51 1.26
N GLY A 68 -8.15 -9.23 0.83
CA GLY A 68 -7.29 -8.22 1.42
C GLY A 68 -7.63 -6.82 0.91
N LEU A 69 -7.59 -5.80 1.75
CA LEU A 69 -7.79 -4.40 1.39
C LEU A 69 -6.69 -3.54 2.01
N TYR A 70 -5.92 -2.86 1.16
CA TYR A 70 -4.92 -1.88 1.54
C TYR A 70 -5.34 -0.48 1.08
N THR A 71 -5.55 0.44 2.03
CA THR A 71 -6.03 1.80 1.77
C THR A 71 -5.27 2.85 2.56
N SER A 72 -5.27 4.09 2.07
CA SER A 72 -4.68 5.23 2.77
C SER A 72 -5.38 6.56 2.48
N PRO A 73 -5.34 7.53 3.41
CA PRO A 73 -4.90 7.42 4.80
C PRO A 73 -5.91 6.63 5.68
N HIS A 74 -5.59 6.45 6.97
CA HIS A 74 -6.58 6.01 7.97
C HIS A 74 -7.31 7.21 8.58
N ILE A 75 -8.45 6.95 9.23
CA ILE A 75 -9.25 7.99 9.89
C ILE A 75 -8.97 8.01 11.39
N TYR A 76 -9.07 6.86 12.08
CA TYR A 76 -8.93 6.79 13.53
C TYR A 76 -7.74 5.93 13.98
N SER A 77 -7.61 4.71 13.43
CA SER A 77 -6.55 3.78 13.80
C SER A 77 -5.66 3.37 12.62
N PHE A 78 -4.37 3.16 12.87
CA PHE A 78 -3.44 2.68 11.84
C PHE A 78 -3.90 1.38 11.19
N ASN A 79 -4.46 0.46 11.99
CA ASN A 79 -4.91 -0.86 11.57
C ASN A 79 -5.94 -0.77 10.44
N GLU A 80 -6.69 0.33 10.33
CA GLU A 80 -7.67 0.55 9.25
C GLU A 80 -7.06 0.51 7.85
N ARG A 81 -5.74 0.75 7.73
CA ARG A 81 -5.04 0.70 6.46
C ARG A 81 -4.99 -0.72 5.87
N ILE A 82 -5.05 -1.75 6.70
CA ILE A 82 -4.81 -3.14 6.29
C ILE A 82 -5.97 -3.98 6.85
N LYS A 83 -6.83 -4.47 5.96
CA LYS A 83 -8.01 -5.25 6.34
C LYS A 83 -8.06 -6.57 5.59
N ILE A 84 -8.59 -7.61 6.22
CA ILE A 84 -9.02 -8.85 5.56
C ILE A 84 -10.50 -9.07 5.88
N ASN A 85 -11.32 -9.27 4.86
CA ASN A 85 -12.77 -9.44 4.99
C ASN A 85 -13.41 -8.36 5.88
N GLY A 86 -13.02 -7.10 5.63
CA GLY A 86 -13.50 -5.92 6.37
C GLY A 86 -12.92 -5.73 7.77
N LYS A 87 -12.21 -6.73 8.32
CA LYS A 87 -11.62 -6.67 9.66
C LYS A 87 -10.20 -6.11 9.62
N PRO A 88 -9.88 -5.04 10.39
CA PRO A 88 -8.52 -4.53 10.52
C PRO A 88 -7.54 -5.60 11.00
N ILE A 89 -6.27 -5.49 10.58
CA ILE A 89 -5.16 -6.30 11.09
C ILE A 89 -5.13 -6.26 12.64
N PRO A 90 -5.00 -7.41 13.34
CA PRO A 90 -4.84 -7.44 14.78
C PRO A 90 -3.58 -6.72 15.25
N ASP A 91 -3.62 -6.18 16.47
CA ASP A 91 -2.47 -5.47 17.04
C ASP A 91 -1.22 -6.33 17.16
N SER A 92 -1.37 -7.61 17.51
CA SER A 92 -0.25 -8.55 17.62
C SER A 92 0.48 -8.76 16.28
N ASP A 93 -0.27 -8.95 15.21
CA ASP A 93 0.28 -9.15 13.86
C ASP A 93 0.92 -7.86 13.36
N LEU A 94 0.24 -6.74 13.59
CA LEU A 94 0.73 -5.43 13.19
C LEU A 94 2.04 -5.09 13.91
N GLU A 95 2.10 -5.27 15.24
CA GLU A 95 3.31 -5.05 16.03
C GLU A 95 4.49 -5.90 15.55
N HIS A 96 4.24 -7.20 15.35
CA HIS A 96 5.27 -8.13 14.89
C HIS A 96 5.83 -7.70 13.53
N LEU A 97 4.97 -7.43 12.56
CA LEU A 97 5.38 -7.06 11.21
C LEU A 97 6.04 -5.67 11.17
N VAL A 98 5.48 -4.68 11.87
CA VAL A 98 6.07 -3.33 11.92
C VAL A 98 7.45 -3.37 12.57
N ALA A 99 7.64 -4.11 13.67
CA ALA A 99 8.95 -4.25 14.30
C ALA A 99 9.97 -4.87 13.34
N LYS A 100 9.58 -5.94 12.63
CA LYS A 100 10.40 -6.60 11.61
C LYS A 100 10.82 -5.63 10.50
N TYR A 101 9.88 -4.92 9.88
CA TYR A 101 10.19 -4.03 8.77
C TYR A 101 10.90 -2.74 9.19
N LEU A 102 10.66 -2.25 10.41
CA LEU A 102 11.44 -1.14 10.96
C LEU A 102 12.89 -1.52 11.19
N ASP A 103 13.18 -2.78 11.53
CA ASP A 103 14.57 -3.20 11.70
C ASP A 103 15.28 -3.34 10.35
N ILE A 104 14.66 -4.08 9.42
CA ILE A 104 15.18 -4.32 8.07
C ILE A 104 15.34 -3.00 7.29
N GLY A 105 14.38 -2.08 7.45
CA GLY A 105 14.30 -0.82 6.72
C GLY A 105 15.32 0.24 7.14
N LYS A 106 15.99 0.10 8.30
CA LYS A 106 17.01 1.06 8.77
C LYS A 106 18.15 1.23 7.76
N GLU A 107 18.67 0.13 7.24
CA GLU A 107 19.83 0.13 6.34
C GLU A 107 19.52 0.74 4.97
N ILE A 108 18.24 0.74 4.57
CA ILE A 108 17.79 1.15 3.24
C ILE A 108 17.10 2.54 3.31
N GLU A 109 17.04 3.13 4.51
CA GLU A 109 16.31 4.36 4.81
C GLU A 109 14.85 4.31 4.31
N ALA A 110 14.19 3.17 4.53
CA ALA A 110 12.82 2.95 4.09
C ALA A 110 11.88 4.01 4.69
N THR A 111 11.00 4.55 3.86
CA THR A 111 10.01 5.54 4.26
C THR A 111 8.87 4.91 5.06
N PHE A 112 8.07 5.76 5.71
CA PHE A 112 6.83 5.34 6.37
C PHE A 112 5.92 4.52 5.44
N PHE A 113 5.76 4.97 4.18
CA PHE A 113 4.84 4.34 3.24
C PHE A 113 5.37 3.01 2.71
N GLU A 114 6.68 2.91 2.43
CA GLU A 114 7.32 1.67 2.00
C GLU A 114 7.22 0.59 3.08
N ILE A 115 7.48 0.93 4.35
CA ILE A 115 7.31 -0.02 5.47
C ILE A 115 5.84 -0.44 5.61
N THR A 116 4.91 0.51 5.57
CA THR A 116 3.48 0.20 5.69
C THR A 116 3.00 -0.70 4.56
N THR A 117 3.47 -0.47 3.34
CA THR A 117 3.14 -1.27 2.16
C THR A 117 3.69 -2.69 2.29
N ALA A 118 4.95 -2.84 2.74
CA ALA A 118 5.56 -4.15 2.93
C ALA A 118 4.87 -4.96 4.03
N VAL A 119 4.45 -4.32 5.12
CA VAL A 119 3.63 -4.93 6.18
C VAL A 119 2.31 -5.45 5.59
N ALA A 120 1.62 -4.67 4.76
CA ALA A 120 0.38 -5.10 4.13
C ALA A 120 0.58 -6.33 3.23
N PHE A 121 1.63 -6.31 2.40
CA PHE A 121 1.94 -7.43 1.50
C PHE A 121 2.26 -8.71 2.25
N GLU A 122 3.10 -8.65 3.28
CA GLU A 122 3.42 -9.83 4.07
C GLU A 122 2.21 -10.34 4.85
N TYR A 123 1.41 -9.44 5.42
CA TYR A 123 0.19 -9.84 6.13
C TYR A 123 -0.78 -10.59 5.21
N PHE A 124 -1.07 -10.06 4.02
CA PHE A 124 -1.97 -10.73 3.06
C PHE A 124 -1.41 -12.07 2.58
N ALA A 125 -0.10 -12.14 2.31
CA ALA A 125 0.54 -13.39 1.91
C ALA A 125 0.49 -14.45 3.01
N ASN A 126 0.73 -14.07 4.27
CA ASN A 126 0.69 -14.98 5.41
C ASN A 126 -0.73 -15.50 5.69
N GLN A 127 -1.74 -14.67 5.44
CA GLN A 127 -3.15 -15.03 5.65
C GLN A 127 -3.77 -15.75 4.45
N GLY A 128 -3.03 -15.94 3.36
CA GLY A 128 -3.50 -16.68 2.19
C GLY A 128 -4.71 -16.03 1.52
N THR A 129 -4.73 -14.70 1.41
CA THR A 129 -5.84 -13.99 0.74
C THR A 129 -5.97 -14.40 -0.73
N ASP A 130 -7.20 -14.61 -1.20
CA ASP A 130 -7.48 -14.99 -2.58
C ASP A 130 -7.24 -13.83 -3.56
N ILE A 131 -7.71 -12.62 -3.18
CA ILE A 131 -7.56 -11.39 -3.96
C ILE A 131 -7.29 -10.21 -3.02
N CYS A 132 -6.31 -9.38 -3.34
CA CYS A 132 -6.03 -8.12 -2.66
C CYS A 132 -6.52 -6.94 -3.48
N VAL A 133 -7.10 -5.93 -2.84
CA VAL A 133 -7.39 -4.63 -3.43
C VAL A 133 -6.41 -3.62 -2.86
N LEU A 134 -5.57 -3.06 -3.73
CA LEU A 134 -4.43 -2.22 -3.34
C LEU A 134 -4.62 -0.80 -3.89
N GLU A 135 -4.71 0.17 -2.99
CA GLU A 135 -4.71 1.59 -3.32
C GLU A 135 -3.28 2.14 -3.35
N THR A 136 -2.91 2.84 -4.43
CA THR A 136 -1.67 3.62 -4.49
C THR A 136 -1.70 4.76 -3.48
N GLY A 137 -0.56 5.05 -2.84
CA GLY A 137 -0.41 6.24 -1.99
C GLY A 137 -0.31 7.53 -2.80
N LEU A 138 0.57 7.56 -3.80
CA LEU A 138 0.83 8.72 -4.64
C LEU A 138 1.19 8.32 -6.07
N GLY A 139 0.55 8.96 -7.06
CA GLY A 139 0.83 8.69 -8.47
C GLY A 139 0.45 7.25 -8.84
N GLY A 140 1.45 6.46 -9.24
CA GLY A 140 1.32 5.05 -9.60
C GLY A 140 2.68 4.45 -9.97
N LEU A 141 3.32 4.98 -11.01
CA LEU A 141 4.57 4.50 -11.60
C LEU A 141 5.67 4.23 -10.58
N HIS A 142 5.85 5.14 -9.63
CA HIS A 142 6.89 5.07 -8.60
C HIS A 142 6.32 4.91 -7.19
N ASP A 143 5.05 4.53 -7.08
CA ASP A 143 4.41 4.26 -5.79
C ASP A 143 4.92 2.95 -5.21
N ALA A 144 5.07 2.86 -3.88
CA ALA A 144 5.59 1.65 -3.24
C ALA A 144 4.72 0.41 -3.51
N THR A 145 3.45 0.60 -3.86
CA THR A 145 2.55 -0.51 -4.21
C THR A 145 2.83 -1.07 -5.61
N ASN A 146 3.53 -0.34 -6.49
CA ASN A 146 3.78 -0.71 -7.89
C ASN A 146 4.95 -1.68 -8.08
N VAL A 147 5.03 -2.69 -7.21
CA VAL A 147 5.98 -3.82 -7.29
C VAL A 147 5.28 -5.12 -7.64
N ILE A 148 3.96 -5.09 -7.85
CA ILE A 148 3.13 -6.25 -8.18
C ILE A 148 2.82 -6.30 -9.68
N THR A 149 2.35 -7.46 -10.14
CA THR A 149 1.65 -7.58 -11.43
C THR A 149 0.16 -7.76 -11.16
N PRO A 150 -0.68 -6.74 -11.39
CA PRO A 150 -2.10 -6.83 -11.07
C PRO A 150 -2.86 -7.74 -12.06
N LEU A 151 -3.96 -8.32 -11.58
CA LEU A 151 -4.98 -8.96 -12.42
C LEU A 151 -5.74 -7.91 -13.23
N VAL A 152 -6.00 -6.76 -12.60
CA VAL A 152 -6.72 -5.62 -13.18
C VAL A 152 -6.14 -4.34 -12.59
N SER A 153 -5.86 -3.37 -13.44
CA SER A 153 -5.49 -2.01 -13.06
C SER A 153 -6.68 -1.09 -13.23
N VAL A 154 -6.95 -0.24 -12.23
CA VAL A 154 -8.05 0.71 -12.23
C VAL A 154 -7.49 2.12 -12.06
N ILE A 155 -7.79 2.97 -13.03
CA ILE A 155 -7.56 4.41 -12.91
C ILE A 155 -8.91 5.06 -12.63
N THR A 156 -9.04 5.74 -11.48
CA THR A 156 -10.27 6.47 -11.14
C THR A 156 -10.28 7.84 -11.85
N LYS A 157 -10.58 8.94 -11.13
CA LYS A 157 -10.54 10.29 -11.71
C LYS A 157 -9.09 10.78 -11.81
N ILE A 158 -8.74 11.39 -12.93
CA ILE A 158 -7.53 12.20 -13.09
C ILE A 158 -7.89 13.68 -12.91
N ASP A 159 -7.11 14.38 -12.10
CA ASP A 159 -7.20 15.82 -11.86
C ASP A 159 -5.86 16.32 -11.31
N PHE A 160 -5.67 17.64 -11.26
CA PHE A 160 -4.49 18.27 -10.66
C PHE A 160 -4.38 17.92 -9.17
N ASP A 161 -3.24 17.33 -8.79
CA ASP A 161 -2.95 16.89 -7.43
C ASP A 161 -1.46 16.60 -7.28
N HIS A 162 -0.92 16.86 -6.08
CA HIS A 162 0.48 16.58 -5.73
C HIS A 162 1.51 17.04 -6.79
N GLU A 163 1.29 18.21 -7.40
CA GLU A 163 2.04 18.67 -8.56
C GLU A 163 3.56 18.77 -8.33
N GLU A 164 3.97 18.97 -7.08
CA GLU A 164 5.37 19.00 -6.66
C GLU A 164 6.09 17.63 -6.80
N TYR A 165 5.34 16.53 -6.86
CA TYR A 165 5.89 15.17 -6.98
C TYR A 165 5.58 14.49 -8.30
N ILE A 166 4.40 14.72 -8.88
CA ILE A 166 3.89 13.93 -10.02
C ILE A 166 3.63 14.75 -11.29
N GLY A 167 4.04 16.02 -11.30
CA GLY A 167 4.01 16.89 -12.49
C GLY A 167 2.96 18.00 -12.42
N ARG A 168 3.12 19.02 -13.26
CA ARG A 168 2.30 20.25 -13.28
C ARG A 168 1.29 20.28 -14.43
N THR A 169 1.21 19.20 -15.20
CA THR A 169 0.29 19.04 -16.32
C THR A 169 -0.56 17.79 -16.13
N ILE A 170 -1.75 17.77 -16.73
CA ILE A 170 -2.62 16.59 -16.70
C ILE A 170 -1.94 15.40 -17.35
N GLU A 171 -1.14 15.62 -18.39
CA GLU A 171 -0.37 14.60 -19.11
C GLU A 171 0.69 13.95 -18.21
N GLU A 172 1.46 14.75 -17.45
CA GLU A 172 2.45 14.22 -16.49
C GLU A 172 1.77 13.42 -15.36
N ILE A 173 0.69 13.97 -14.79
CA ILE A 173 -0.09 13.31 -13.73
C ILE A 173 -0.71 12.00 -14.24
N THR A 174 -1.22 12.01 -15.47
CA THR A 174 -1.78 10.81 -16.13
C THR A 174 -0.69 9.78 -16.34
N THR A 175 0.49 10.18 -16.81
CA THR A 175 1.64 9.29 -17.02
C THR A 175 2.05 8.60 -15.72
N GLN A 176 2.12 9.37 -14.63
CA GLN A 176 2.42 8.81 -13.30
C GLN A 176 1.36 7.79 -12.87
N LYS A 177 0.07 8.11 -12.99
CA LYS A 177 -1.02 7.20 -12.53
C LYS A 177 -1.17 5.99 -13.44
N ALA A 178 -1.00 6.15 -14.75
CA ALA A 178 -1.04 5.06 -15.73
C ALA A 178 0.13 4.08 -15.60
N GLY A 179 1.17 4.40 -14.82
CA GLY A 179 2.30 3.50 -14.59
C GLY A 179 1.97 2.21 -13.83
N ILE A 180 0.72 2.00 -13.42
CA ILE A 180 0.24 0.73 -12.87
C ILE A 180 -0.37 -0.20 -13.95
N ILE A 181 -0.39 0.23 -15.22
CA ILE A 181 -0.91 -0.52 -16.37
C ILE A 181 0.21 -1.29 -17.06
#